data_AF-A0A1H2VP83-F1
#
_entry.id   AF-A0A1H2VP83-F1
#
_cell.length_a   1.000
_cell.length_b   1.000
_cell.length_c   1.000
_cell.angle_alpha   90.00
_cell.angle_beta   90.00
_cell.angle_gamma   90.00
#
_symmetry.space_group_name_H-M   'P 1'
#
loop_
_entity.id
_entity.type
_entity.pdbx_description
1 polymer ?
#
loop_
_entity_poly.entity_id
_entity_poly.type
_entity_poly.pdbx_seq_one_letter_code
_entity_poly.pdbx_strand_id
1 'polypeptide(L)'
;MFHIKNIFARKCLFGILLLNTLNVLAQTDSIATVRLDNFMLENCKRTYTEITVPAVQKILKHKAYHIELETHNLYGDKTQRTNEFIVIDTDSLVTTFETIKETTQLPKLTSYIKEDFVLNEQSAPDFESLLDQIYPLPDWKPDKREFFFKNGKWYFLRDGYFRTKQGFEISIDSTGRIVDICYKMKWEETESR
;
A
#
# COMPACT_ATOMS: atom_id res chain seq x y z
N MET A 1 16.34 -60.33 -50.05
CA MET A 1 15.89 -59.05 -50.63
C MET A 1 14.76 -58.50 -49.75
N PHE A 2 15.07 -57.43 -49.00
CA PHE A 2 14.20 -56.49 -48.26
C PHE A 2 12.95 -56.99 -47.48
N HIS A 3 13.11 -57.18 -46.17
CA HIS A 3 12.01 -57.13 -45.20
C HIS A 3 12.40 -56.36 -43.93
N ILE A 4 12.71 -55.06 -44.08
CA ILE A 4 12.89 -54.13 -42.94
C ILE A 4 12.26 -52.79 -43.33
N LYS A 5 10.94 -52.69 -43.36
CA LYS A 5 10.21 -51.41 -43.39
C LYS A 5 8.80 -51.63 -42.83
N ASN A 6 8.64 -51.74 -41.50
CA ASN A 6 7.32 -51.49 -40.90
C ASN A 6 7.29 -51.25 -39.38
N ILE A 7 8.42 -51.35 -38.67
CA ILE A 7 8.41 -51.18 -37.20
C ILE A 7 8.77 -49.73 -36.77
N PHE A 8 9.43 -48.95 -37.61
CA PHE A 8 9.85 -47.58 -37.27
C PHE A 8 8.76 -46.51 -37.50
N ALA A 9 7.78 -46.75 -38.40
CA ALA A 9 6.74 -45.77 -38.70
C ALA A 9 5.67 -45.66 -37.59
N ARG A 10 5.47 -46.71 -36.79
CA ARG A 10 4.42 -46.74 -35.74
C ARG A 10 4.79 -46.02 -34.45
N LYS A 11 6.08 -45.80 -34.15
CA LYS A 11 6.53 -45.09 -32.94
C LYS A 11 6.63 -43.57 -33.12
N CYS A 12 6.76 -43.07 -34.34
CA CYS A 12 6.77 -41.62 -34.60
C CYS A 12 5.36 -40.99 -34.58
N LEU A 13 4.30 -41.74 -34.89
CA LEU A 13 2.93 -41.20 -34.94
C LEU A 13 2.35 -40.86 -33.55
N PHE A 14 2.74 -41.57 -32.48
CA PHE A 14 2.28 -41.26 -31.12
C PHE A 14 2.97 -40.03 -30.51
N GLY A 15 4.24 -39.77 -30.85
CA GLY A 15 4.96 -38.59 -30.35
C GLY A 15 4.46 -37.26 -30.93
N ILE A 16 4.03 -37.27 -32.20
CA ILE A 16 3.50 -36.07 -32.88
C ILE A 16 2.08 -35.72 -32.38
N LEU A 17 1.26 -36.72 -32.03
CA LEU A 17 -0.07 -36.46 -31.46
C LEU A 17 0.00 -35.84 -30.04
N LEU A 18 0.96 -36.26 -29.21
CA LEU A 18 1.13 -35.71 -27.85
C LEU A 18 1.68 -34.27 -27.84
N LEU A 19 2.52 -33.90 -28.81
CA LEU A 19 3.04 -32.52 -28.96
C LEU A 19 1.97 -31.53 -29.45
N ASN A 20 1.05 -31.99 -30.32
CA ASN A 20 -0.02 -31.13 -30.81
C ASN A 20 -1.09 -30.86 -29.75
N THR A 21 -1.40 -31.82 -28.87
CA THR A 21 -2.38 -31.59 -27.78
C THR A 21 -1.88 -30.61 -26.72
N LEU A 22 -0.57 -30.58 -26.43
CA LEU A 22 0.01 -29.64 -25.46
C LEU A 22 0.02 -28.20 -25.99
N ASN A 23 0.30 -28.01 -27.28
CA ASN A 23 0.27 -26.68 -27.91
C ASN A 23 -1.16 -26.13 -27.98
N VAL A 24 -2.17 -26.97 -28.25
CA VAL A 24 -3.57 -26.54 -28.26
C VAL A 24 -4.03 -26.15 -26.85
N LEU A 25 -3.68 -26.92 -25.81
CA LEU A 25 -4.01 -26.59 -24.42
C LEU A 25 -3.37 -25.26 -23.98
N ALA A 26 -2.08 -25.07 -24.26
CA ALA A 26 -1.39 -23.81 -23.96
C ALA A 26 -1.95 -22.61 -24.75
N GLN A 27 -2.37 -22.82 -25.99
CA GLN A 27 -3.04 -21.80 -26.79
C GLN A 27 -4.43 -21.46 -26.23
N THR A 28 -5.24 -22.45 -25.83
CA THR A 28 -6.54 -22.19 -25.18
C THR A 28 -6.39 -21.48 -23.84
N ASP A 29 -5.36 -21.79 -23.04
CA ASP A 29 -5.08 -21.11 -21.77
C ASP A 29 -4.69 -19.64 -22.02
N SER A 30 -3.87 -19.39 -23.05
CA SER A 30 -3.50 -18.01 -23.44
C SER A 30 -4.70 -17.19 -23.93
N ILE A 31 -5.58 -17.78 -24.75
CA ILE A 31 -6.78 -17.12 -25.27
C ILE A 31 -7.82 -16.90 -24.17
N ALA A 32 -7.99 -17.86 -23.26
CA ALA A 32 -8.87 -17.70 -22.11
C ALA A 32 -8.40 -16.56 -21.21
N THR A 33 -7.10 -16.49 -20.91
CA THR A 33 -6.51 -15.39 -20.12
C THR A 33 -6.75 -14.04 -20.76
N VAL A 34 -6.55 -13.89 -22.08
CA VAL A 34 -6.83 -12.63 -22.80
C VAL A 34 -8.30 -12.21 -22.68
N ARG A 35 -9.25 -13.15 -22.80
CA ARG A 35 -10.69 -12.82 -22.64
C ARG A 35 -11.02 -12.38 -21.22
N LEU A 36 -10.42 -13.00 -20.22
CA LEU A 36 -10.61 -12.65 -18.82
C LEU A 36 -9.99 -11.29 -18.49
N ASP A 37 -8.78 -11.02 -19.01
CA ASP A 37 -8.11 -9.72 -18.85
C ASP A 37 -8.92 -8.59 -19.52
N ASN A 38 -9.43 -8.82 -20.73
CA ASN A 38 -10.31 -7.86 -21.40
C ASN A 38 -11.57 -7.58 -20.59
N PHE A 39 -12.21 -8.61 -20.03
CA PHE A 39 -13.36 -8.42 -19.14
C PHE A 39 -12.99 -7.52 -17.94
N MET A 40 -11.84 -7.75 -17.31
CA MET A 40 -11.36 -6.92 -16.21
C MET A 40 -11.08 -5.48 -16.65
N LEU A 41 -10.47 -5.26 -17.81
CA LEU A 41 -10.21 -3.92 -18.35
C LEU A 41 -11.48 -3.15 -18.69
N GLU A 42 -12.52 -3.84 -19.18
CA GLU A 42 -13.81 -3.23 -19.53
C GLU A 42 -14.66 -2.90 -18.30
N ASN A 43 -14.55 -3.71 -17.23
CA ASN A 43 -15.43 -3.60 -16.06
C ASN A 43 -14.74 -3.02 -14.82
N CYS A 44 -13.42 -2.81 -14.86
CA CYS A 44 -12.67 -2.16 -13.79
C CYS A 44 -12.04 -0.87 -14.28
N LYS A 45 -12.25 0.22 -13.52
CA LYS A 45 -11.54 1.47 -13.73
C LYS A 45 -10.50 1.65 -12.63
N ARG A 46 -9.27 1.97 -13.04
CA ARG A 46 -8.14 2.24 -12.16
C ARG A 46 -7.72 3.69 -12.32
N THR A 47 -7.64 4.42 -11.22
CA THR A 47 -7.08 5.78 -11.18
C THR A 47 -5.82 5.75 -10.32
N TYR A 48 -4.84 6.57 -10.71
CA TYR A 48 -3.59 6.75 -9.97
C TYR A 48 -3.38 8.26 -9.81
N THR A 49 -3.49 8.75 -8.58
CA THR A 49 -3.41 10.17 -8.27
C THR A 49 -2.21 10.40 -7.35
N GLU A 50 -1.22 11.18 -7.82
CA GLU A 50 -0.10 11.57 -6.96
C GLU A 50 -0.60 12.47 -5.83
N ILE A 51 -0.15 12.22 -4.60
CA ILE A 51 -0.48 13.05 -3.45
C ILE A 51 0.47 14.25 -3.45
N THR A 52 0.02 15.37 -4.02
CA THR A 52 0.84 16.57 -4.23
C THR A 52 0.71 17.62 -3.13
N VAL A 53 0.15 17.27 -1.96
CA VAL A 53 0.04 18.19 -0.82
C VAL A 53 1.45 18.63 -0.38
N PRO A 54 1.71 19.93 -0.14
CA PRO A 54 3.05 20.44 0.15
C PRO A 54 3.78 19.70 1.28
N ALA A 55 3.05 19.33 2.34
CA ALA A 55 3.57 18.55 3.46
C ALA A 55 4.21 17.22 3.01
N VAL A 56 3.55 16.49 2.12
CA VAL A 56 4.03 15.20 1.61
C VAL A 56 5.33 15.38 0.84
N GLN A 57 5.37 16.35 -0.07
CA GLN A 57 6.56 16.64 -0.87
C GLN A 57 7.72 17.20 -0.05
N LYS A 58 7.43 17.92 1.04
CA LYS A 58 8.43 18.47 1.96
C LYS A 58 9.07 17.38 2.81
N ILE A 59 8.28 16.39 3.27
CA ILE A 59 8.70 15.43 4.29
C ILE A 59 9.17 14.10 3.70
N LEU A 60 8.50 13.56 2.67
CA LEU A 60 8.84 12.26 2.10
C LEU A 60 9.93 12.38 1.02
N LYS A 61 10.84 11.41 0.98
CA LYS A 61 11.85 11.24 -0.09
C LYS A 61 11.22 10.83 -1.41
N HIS A 62 10.13 10.08 -1.33
CA HIS A 62 9.50 9.37 -2.43
C HIS A 62 8.09 9.88 -2.68
N LYS A 63 7.57 9.61 -3.88
CA LYS A 63 6.21 9.96 -4.24
C LYS A 63 5.21 9.02 -3.61
N ALA A 64 4.11 9.56 -3.11
CA ALA A 64 2.97 8.80 -2.61
C ALA A 64 1.79 8.95 -3.57
N TYR A 65 0.98 7.90 -3.70
CA TYR A 65 -0.16 7.84 -4.60
C TYR A 65 -1.39 7.31 -3.89
N HIS A 66 -2.54 7.87 -4.24
CA HIS A 66 -3.85 7.29 -3.99
C HIS A 66 -4.29 6.54 -5.24
N ILE A 67 -4.68 5.28 -5.06
CA ILE A 67 -5.14 4.38 -6.13
C ILE A 67 -6.58 4.01 -5.84
N GLU A 68 -7.46 4.22 -6.81
CA GLU A 68 -8.84 3.74 -6.73
C GLU A 68 -9.04 2.64 -7.76
N LEU A 69 -9.61 1.51 -7.31
CA LEU A 69 -10.08 0.43 -8.16
C LEU A 69 -11.60 0.37 -8.06
N GLU A 70 -12.25 0.90 -9.08
CA GLU A 70 -13.70 0.83 -9.25
C GLU A 70 -14.06 -0.46 -10.00
N THR A 71 -14.91 -1.30 -9.42
CA THR A 71 -15.44 -2.50 -10.10
C THR A 71 -16.92 -2.29 -10.42
N HIS A 72 -17.28 -2.51 -11.68
CA HIS A 72 -18.66 -2.47 -12.18
C HIS A 72 -19.18 -3.89 -12.42
N ASN A 73 -20.50 -4.06 -12.32
CA ASN A 73 -21.22 -5.28 -12.75
C ASN A 73 -20.81 -6.58 -12.05
N LEU A 74 -20.61 -6.55 -10.73
CA LEU A 74 -20.66 -7.79 -9.95
C LEU A 74 -22.13 -8.25 -9.95
N TYR A 75 -22.49 -9.18 -10.85
CA TYR A 75 -23.81 -9.82 -10.94
C TYR A 75 -24.96 -8.98 -11.54
N GLY A 76 -24.67 -8.02 -12.43
CA GLY A 76 -25.70 -7.19 -13.08
C GLY A 76 -26.30 -6.11 -12.19
N ASP A 77 -25.72 -5.92 -10.99
CA ASP A 77 -26.00 -4.78 -10.14
C ASP A 77 -25.30 -3.53 -10.70
N LYS A 78 -26.00 -2.39 -10.67
CA LYS A 78 -25.46 -1.07 -11.05
C LYS A 78 -24.63 -0.46 -9.93
N THR A 79 -24.53 -1.11 -8.77
CA THR A 79 -23.73 -0.60 -7.66
C THR A 79 -22.24 -0.63 -7.99
N GLN A 80 -21.62 0.54 -7.91
CA GLN A 80 -20.18 0.70 -8.03
C GLN A 80 -19.54 0.39 -6.67
N ARG A 81 -18.49 -0.45 -6.67
CA ARG A 81 -17.63 -0.62 -5.50
C ARG A 81 -16.26 -0.03 -5.81
N THR A 82 -15.78 0.85 -4.95
CA THR A 82 -14.46 1.44 -5.03
C THR A 82 -13.60 0.88 -3.91
N ASN A 83 -12.44 0.33 -4.25
CA ASN A 83 -11.39 -0.01 -3.29
C ASN A 83 -10.29 1.03 -3.41
N GLU A 84 -9.82 1.54 -2.27
CA GLU A 84 -8.80 2.59 -2.22
C GLU A 84 -7.51 2.07 -1.59
N PHE A 85 -6.38 2.52 -2.12
CA PHE A 85 -5.05 2.18 -1.64
C PHE A 85 -4.19 3.44 -1.56
N ILE A 86 -3.38 3.53 -0.51
CA ILE A 86 -2.32 4.52 -0.42
C ILE A 86 -0.99 3.78 -0.50
N VAL A 87 -0.18 4.17 -1.48
CA VAL A 87 1.11 3.53 -1.77
C VAL A 87 2.22 4.56 -1.87
N ILE A 88 3.45 4.10 -1.72
CA ILE A 88 4.66 4.87 -1.93
C ILE A 88 5.51 4.20 -3.02
N ASP A 89 6.01 5.00 -3.95
CA ASP A 89 6.88 4.56 -5.04
C ASP A 89 8.33 4.90 -4.71
N THR A 90 9.11 3.87 -4.39
CA THR A 90 10.54 4.01 -4.01
C THR A 90 11.49 3.97 -5.21
N ASP A 91 10.98 4.24 -6.42
CA ASP A 91 11.62 4.08 -7.74
C ASP A 91 11.97 2.62 -8.12
N SER A 92 12.21 1.78 -7.12
CA SER A 92 12.49 0.34 -7.27
C SER A 92 11.24 -0.53 -7.09
N LEU A 93 10.30 -0.07 -6.26
CA LEU A 93 9.10 -0.81 -5.89
C LEU A 93 8.00 0.14 -5.41
N VAL A 94 6.77 -0.15 -5.84
CA VAL A 94 5.55 0.42 -5.25
C VAL A 94 5.09 -0.49 -4.09
N THR A 95 4.99 0.07 -2.90
CA THR A 95 4.57 -0.66 -1.68
C THR A 95 3.56 0.15 -0.87
N THR A 96 2.79 -0.53 -0.03
CA THR A 96 1.94 0.14 0.96
C THR A 96 2.80 0.64 2.13
N PHE A 97 2.27 1.65 2.84
CA PHE A 97 2.72 1.96 4.19
C PHE A 97 2.41 0.81 5.16
N GLU A 98 3.05 0.84 6.33
CA GLU A 98 2.91 -0.21 7.33
C GLU A 98 1.51 -0.20 7.95
N THR A 99 0.87 -1.37 8.02
CA THR A 99 -0.47 -1.48 8.60
C THR A 99 -0.42 -1.35 10.12
N ILE A 100 -1.19 -0.41 10.66
CA ILE A 100 -1.37 -0.23 12.10
C ILE A 100 -2.47 -1.18 12.58
N LYS A 101 -2.12 -2.12 13.46
CA LYS A 101 -3.11 -3.02 14.11
C LYS A 101 -3.18 -2.78 15.62
N GLU A 102 -2.04 -2.50 16.21
CA GLU A 102 -1.86 -2.26 17.63
C GLU A 102 -0.73 -1.24 17.85
N THR A 103 -0.04 -1.32 18.99
CA THR A 103 1.24 -0.64 19.16
C THR A 103 2.23 -1.16 18.12
N THR A 104 2.52 -0.36 17.11
CA THR A 104 3.21 -0.79 15.89
C THR A 104 4.41 0.12 15.65
N GLN A 105 5.60 -0.47 15.53
CA GLN A 105 6.78 0.25 15.07
C GLN A 105 6.70 0.46 13.57
N LEU A 106 7.11 1.64 13.10
CA LEU A 106 6.97 2.06 11.70
C LEU A 106 8.33 2.38 11.05
N PRO A 107 9.30 1.45 11.06
CA PRO A 107 10.63 1.68 10.51
C PRO A 107 10.61 1.99 9.00
N LYS A 108 9.65 1.47 8.23
CA LYS A 108 9.56 1.83 6.81
C LYS A 108 9.15 3.29 6.66
N LEU A 109 8.15 3.74 7.40
CA LEU A 109 7.75 5.16 7.38
C LEU A 109 8.94 6.06 7.76
N THR A 110 9.67 5.72 8.82
CA THR A 110 10.88 6.45 9.22
C THR A 110 11.90 6.52 8.09
N SER A 111 12.12 5.40 7.37
CA SER A 111 13.08 5.34 6.25
C SER A 111 12.69 6.21 5.05
N TYR A 112 11.40 6.53 4.90
CA TYR A 112 10.86 7.35 3.81
C TYR A 112 10.93 8.85 4.08
N ILE A 113 11.28 9.30 5.29
CA ILE A 113 11.38 10.72 5.64
C ILE A 113 12.73 11.28 5.24
N LYS A 114 12.75 12.42 4.54
CA LYS A 114 13.98 13.08 4.09
C LYS A 114 14.94 13.35 5.23
N GLU A 115 16.22 13.16 4.96
CA GLU A 115 17.30 13.28 5.94
C GLU A 115 17.46 14.72 6.47
N ASP A 116 17.02 15.71 5.70
CA ASP A 116 17.07 17.15 6.03
C ASP A 116 15.79 17.67 6.68
N PHE A 117 14.75 16.84 6.79
CA PHE A 117 13.53 17.23 7.49
C PHE A 117 13.77 17.27 9.00
N VAL A 118 13.44 18.41 9.62
CA VAL A 118 13.53 18.64 11.05
C VAL A 118 12.13 18.78 11.62
N LEU A 119 11.79 17.96 12.62
CA LEU A 119 10.52 18.03 13.33
C LEU A 119 10.63 18.93 14.56
N ASN A 120 9.94 20.06 14.51
CA ASN A 120 9.85 21.07 15.56
C ASN A 120 8.44 21.69 15.58
N GLU A 121 8.22 22.69 16.44
CA GLU A 121 6.90 23.32 16.58
C GLU A 121 6.39 23.92 15.27
N GLN A 122 7.28 24.45 14.43
CA GLN A 122 6.90 25.07 13.17
C GLN A 122 6.57 24.03 12.08
N SER A 123 7.22 22.85 12.09
CA SER A 123 6.99 21.79 11.11
C SER A 123 6.02 20.70 11.56
N ALA A 124 5.63 20.66 12.85
CA ALA A 124 4.66 19.72 13.36
C ALA A 124 3.29 19.77 12.63
N PRO A 125 2.72 20.94 12.27
CA PRO A 125 1.51 20.99 11.47
C PRO A 125 1.65 20.33 10.09
N ASP A 126 2.81 20.49 9.43
CA ASP A 126 3.09 19.80 8.17
C ASP A 126 3.16 18.29 8.38
N PHE A 127 3.71 17.84 9.51
CA PHE A 127 3.77 16.41 9.83
C PHE A 127 2.39 15.80 10.10
N GLU A 128 1.51 16.50 10.83
CA GLU A 128 0.10 16.07 10.98
C GLU A 128 -0.59 16.02 9.60
N SER A 129 -0.36 17.02 8.74
CA SER A 129 -0.91 17.05 7.39
C SER A 129 -0.42 15.87 6.53
N LEU A 130 0.86 15.48 6.64
CA LEU A 130 1.36 14.25 6.02
C LEU A 130 0.58 13.03 6.53
N LEU A 131 0.45 12.88 7.85
CA LEU A 131 -0.25 11.74 8.47
C LEU A 131 -1.71 11.66 8.03
N ASP A 132 -2.38 12.79 7.80
CA ASP A 132 -3.73 12.86 7.22
C ASP A 132 -3.80 12.29 5.81
N GLN A 133 -2.75 12.43 5.02
CA GLN A 133 -2.71 11.86 3.67
C GLN A 133 -2.38 10.37 3.66
N ILE A 134 -1.41 9.93 4.48
CA ILE A 134 -0.90 8.56 4.40
C ILE A 134 -1.58 7.57 5.36
N TYR A 135 -2.25 8.09 6.39
CA TYR A 135 -3.10 7.35 7.33
C TYR A 135 -4.38 8.14 7.56
N PRO A 136 -5.29 8.22 6.57
CA PRO A 136 -6.50 9.01 6.69
C PRO A 136 -7.41 8.46 7.81
N LEU A 137 -8.06 9.39 8.51
CA LEU A 137 -9.11 9.06 9.45
C LEU A 137 -10.45 9.00 8.69
N PRO A 138 -11.39 8.10 9.07
CA PRO A 138 -12.71 8.08 8.47
C PRO A 138 -13.49 9.37 8.76
N ASP A 139 -14.18 9.92 7.76
CA ASP A 139 -14.94 11.19 7.86
C ASP A 139 -16.00 11.22 8.96
N TRP A 140 -16.59 10.07 9.30
CA TRP A 140 -17.63 9.97 10.32
C TRP A 140 -17.08 10.14 11.75
N LYS A 141 -15.76 10.17 11.91
CA LYS A 141 -15.11 10.24 13.20
C LYS A 141 -14.96 11.71 13.62
N PRO A 142 -15.30 12.06 14.88
CA PRO A 142 -15.06 13.41 15.36
C PRO A 142 -13.57 13.74 15.28
N ASP A 143 -13.24 14.95 14.82
CA ASP A 143 -11.87 15.41 14.79
C ASP A 143 -11.33 15.52 16.22
N LYS A 144 -10.35 14.67 16.51
CA LYS A 144 -9.65 14.58 17.80
C LYS A 144 -8.15 14.76 17.61
N ARG A 145 -7.74 15.36 16.49
CA ARG A 145 -6.33 15.61 16.21
C ARG A 145 -5.77 16.58 17.24
N GLU A 146 -4.65 16.18 17.83
CA GLU A 146 -3.90 17.00 18.76
C GLU A 146 -2.44 16.59 18.65
N PHE A 147 -1.54 17.56 18.62
CA PHE A 147 -0.12 17.27 18.68
C PHE A 147 0.60 18.16 19.69
N PHE A 148 1.61 17.59 20.34
CA PHE A 148 2.43 18.30 21.32
C PHE A 148 3.78 17.63 21.51
N PHE A 149 4.72 18.37 22.07
CA PHE A 149 6.05 17.90 22.44
C PHE A 149 6.15 17.68 23.95
N LYS A 150 6.53 16.48 24.38
CA LYS A 150 6.71 16.15 25.81
C LYS A 150 7.81 15.10 25.99
N ASN A 151 8.68 15.29 26.98
CA ASN A 151 9.76 14.34 27.32
C ASN A 151 10.66 13.94 26.13
N GLY A 152 11.02 14.91 25.27
CA GLY A 152 11.90 14.66 24.12
C GLY A 152 11.23 13.99 22.92
N LYS A 153 9.90 13.84 22.94
CA LYS A 153 9.13 13.18 21.88
C LYS A 153 7.97 14.04 21.41
N TRP A 154 7.64 13.91 20.13
CA TRP A 154 6.40 14.45 19.58
C TRP A 154 5.30 13.39 19.66
N TYR A 155 4.10 13.84 19.99
CA TYR A 155 2.90 13.02 19.98
C TYR A 155 1.93 13.64 18.99
N PHE A 156 1.39 12.82 18.08
CA PHE A 156 0.34 13.17 17.13
C PHE A 156 -0.85 12.25 17.41
N LEU A 157 -1.74 12.70 18.29
CA LEU A 157 -2.91 11.97 18.74
C LEU A 157 -4.03 12.15 17.73
N ARG A 158 -4.62 11.04 17.29
CA ARG A 158 -5.53 11.01 16.14
C ARG A 158 -6.84 10.27 16.43
N ASP A 159 -6.96 9.68 17.62
CA ASP A 159 -8.19 9.09 18.12
C ASP A 159 -8.16 8.97 19.65
N GLY A 160 -9.32 8.69 20.25
CA GLY A 160 -9.44 8.23 21.63
C GLY A 160 -10.33 7.00 21.72
N TYR A 161 -9.81 5.95 22.34
CA TYR A 161 -10.54 4.74 22.72
C TYR A 161 -10.79 4.78 24.24
N PHE A 162 -12.06 4.79 24.65
CA PHE A 162 -12.48 5.07 26.03
C PHE A 162 -11.85 6.37 26.59
N ARG A 163 -11.00 6.25 27.64
CA ARG A 163 -10.32 7.35 28.34
C ARG A 163 -8.88 7.55 27.87
N THR A 164 -8.40 6.76 26.90
CA THR A 164 -7.02 6.82 26.42
C THR A 164 -6.97 7.35 25.00
N LYS A 165 -6.07 8.29 24.74
CA LYS A 165 -5.76 8.77 23.39
C LYS A 165 -4.81 7.80 22.69
N GLN A 166 -4.88 7.72 21.37
CA GLN A 166 -4.01 6.90 20.53
C GLN A 166 -3.51 7.71 19.34
N GLY A 167 -2.34 7.34 18.83
CA GLY A 167 -1.67 8.13 17.79
C GLY A 167 -0.21 7.77 17.62
N PHE A 168 0.53 8.67 16.98
CA PHE A 168 1.94 8.47 16.69
C PHE A 168 2.81 9.10 17.78
N GLU A 169 3.75 8.33 18.28
CA GLU A 169 4.86 8.78 19.12
C GLU A 169 6.10 8.83 18.24
N ILE A 170 6.72 10.01 18.15
CA ILE A 170 7.88 10.27 17.30
C ILE A 170 9.05 10.63 18.20
N SER A 171 10.11 9.84 18.13
CA SER A 171 11.37 10.16 18.79
C SER A 171 12.25 10.98 17.84
N ILE A 172 12.86 12.04 18.36
CA ILE A 172 13.78 12.89 17.62
C ILE A 172 15.16 12.92 18.28
N ASP A 173 16.19 13.17 17.49
CA ASP A 173 17.52 13.47 18.03
C ASP A 173 17.63 14.94 18.50
N SER A 174 18.81 15.33 19.01
CA SER A 174 19.07 16.69 19.47
C SER A 174 19.00 17.77 18.38
N THR A 175 19.01 17.37 17.11
CA THR A 175 18.86 18.26 15.94
C THR A 175 17.43 18.29 15.40
N GLY A 176 16.52 17.52 16.01
CA GLY A 176 15.13 17.40 15.59
C GLY A 176 14.90 16.43 14.43
N ARG A 177 15.88 15.61 14.06
CA ARG A 177 15.67 14.56 13.04
C ARG A 177 14.87 13.43 13.66
N ILE A 178 13.92 12.90 12.89
CA ILE A 178 13.12 11.76 13.30
C ILE A 178 13.97 10.50 13.26
N VAL A 179 14.09 9.84 14.41
CA VAL A 179 14.87 8.59 14.56
C VAL A 179 14.00 7.36 14.74
N ASP A 180 12.77 7.54 15.22
CA ASP A 180 11.82 6.45 15.45
C ASP A 180 10.38 6.96 15.36
N ILE A 181 9.50 6.10 14.83
CA ILE A 181 8.06 6.35 14.74
C ILE A 181 7.35 5.09 15.22
N CYS A 182 6.54 5.25 16.26
CA CYS A 182 5.70 4.18 16.78
C CYS A 182 4.25 4.66 16.85
N TYR A 183 3.32 3.89 16.31
CA TYR A 183 1.92 4.06 16.67
C TYR A 183 1.67 3.45 18.05
N LYS A 184 0.93 4.16 18.92
CA LYS A 184 0.54 3.73 20.26
C LYS A 184 -0.97 3.66 20.39
N MET A 185 -1.50 2.52 20.81
CA MET A 185 -2.94 2.33 21.08
C MET A 185 -3.40 2.98 22.39
N LYS A 186 -2.47 3.21 23.31
CA LYS A 186 -2.72 3.88 24.58
C LYS A 186 -1.57 4.83 24.84
N TRP A 187 -1.90 6.11 24.88
CA TRP A 187 -1.03 7.09 25.47
C TRP A 187 -1.17 7.02 26.98
N GLU A 188 -0.10 6.57 27.64
CA GLU A 188 0.02 6.65 29.09
C GLU A 188 0.62 7.99 29.43
N GLU A 189 -0.21 8.91 29.91
CA GLU A 189 0.31 10.06 30.63
C GLU A 189 0.87 9.52 31.93
N THR A 190 2.17 9.20 31.97
CA THR A 190 2.84 9.03 33.25
C THR A 190 2.74 10.36 33.96
N GLU A 191 1.81 10.46 34.91
CA GLU A 191 1.72 11.56 35.86
C GLU A 191 3.10 11.71 36.49
N SER A 192 3.77 12.82 36.19
CA SER A 192 4.93 13.26 36.95
C SER A 192 4.45 13.51 38.38
N ARG A 193 4.76 12.58 39.28
CA ARG A 193 4.69 12.80 40.73
C ARG A 193 5.70 13.86 41.17
#